data_AF-A0A961J835-F1
#
_entry.id   AF-A0A961J835-F1
#
_cell.length_a   1.000
_cell.length_b   1.000
_cell.length_c   1.000
_cell.angle_alpha   90.00
_cell.angle_beta   90.00
_cell.angle_gamma   90.00
#
_symmetry.space_group_name_H-M   'P 1'
#
loop_
_entity.id
_entity.type
_entity.pdbx_description
1 polymer ?
#
loop_
_entity_poly.entity_id
_entity_poly.type
_entity_poly.pdbx_seq_one_letter_code
_entity_poly.pdbx_strand_id
1 'polypeptide(L)'
;MARRRRKISVGDLSGGLALGLVLALVLGTLAAVTWRAEPGAGLGPADWAALRFTLAQALISAVVSVALAIPVARALARRRFPGRRALITLLGAPFILPVIVA
;
A
#
# COMPACT_ATOMS: atom_id res chain seq x y z
N MET A 1 -23.19 15.68 37.65
CA MET A 1 -22.23 15.18 36.62
C MET A 1 -20.98 14.63 37.30
N ALA A 2 -20.96 13.35 37.69
CA ALA A 2 -19.81 12.74 38.35
C ALA A 2 -18.89 12.07 37.31
N ARG A 3 -17.68 12.60 37.13
CA ARG A 3 -16.60 11.95 36.37
C ARG A 3 -16.25 10.63 37.07
N ARG A 4 -16.61 9.50 36.46
CA ARG A 4 -16.15 8.16 36.89
C ARG A 4 -14.62 8.11 36.79
N ARG A 5 -13.93 8.09 37.94
CA ARG A 5 -12.51 7.71 38.03
C ARG A 5 -12.39 6.24 37.60
N ARG A 6 -12.01 6.01 36.35
CA ARG A 6 -11.71 4.67 35.83
C ARG A 6 -10.34 4.27 36.42
N LYS A 7 -10.30 3.18 37.18
CA LYS A 7 -9.03 2.62 37.71
C LYS A 7 -8.25 2.04 36.53
N ILE A 8 -7.00 2.45 36.38
CA ILE A 8 -6.11 1.96 35.32
C ILE A 8 -5.94 0.44 35.52
N SER A 9 -6.35 -0.34 34.52
CA SER A 9 -6.26 -1.80 34.52
C SER A 9 -4.90 -2.28 33.97
N VAL A 10 -4.50 -3.51 34.25
CA VAL A 10 -3.28 -4.14 33.68
C VAL A 10 -3.33 -4.13 32.14
N GLY A 11 -4.53 -4.25 31.55
CA GLY A 11 -4.74 -4.13 30.11
C GLY A 11 -4.43 -2.74 29.54
N ASP A 12 -4.69 -1.68 30.32
CA ASP A 12 -4.36 -0.31 29.93
C ASP A 12 -2.85 -0.08 30.01
N LEU A 13 -2.17 -0.72 30.96
CA LEU A 13 -0.71 -0.68 31.10
C LEU A 13 -0.01 -1.41 29.95
N SER A 14 -0.46 -2.62 29.60
CA SER A 14 0.07 -3.35 28.44
C SER A 14 -0.19 -2.61 27.13
N GLY A 15 -1.34 -1.94 27.00
CA GLY A 15 -1.65 -1.09 25.85
C GLY A 15 -0.72 0.13 25.77
N GLY A 16 -0.45 0.77 26.90
CA GLY A 16 0.50 1.88 26.99
C GLY A 16 1.93 1.47 26.62
N LEU A 17 2.38 0.30 27.10
CA LEU A 17 3.70 -0.25 26.76
C LEU A 17 3.80 -0.61 25.27
N ALA A 18 2.79 -1.26 24.71
CA ALA A 18 2.76 -1.61 23.29
C ALA A 18 2.79 -0.35 22.41
N LEU A 19 1.99 0.66 22.75
CA LEU A 19 2.01 1.96 22.07
C LEU A 19 3.38 2.63 22.18
N GLY A 20 3.97 2.64 23.37
CA GLY A 20 5.30 3.19 23.61
C GLY A 20 6.38 2.50 22.77
N LEU A 21 6.35 1.18 22.67
CA LEU A 21 7.28 0.41 21.85
C LEU A 21 7.10 0.71 20.36
N VAL A 22 5.85 0.74 19.87
CA VAL A 22 5.57 1.06 18.46
C VAL A 22 6.05 2.48 18.13
N LEU A 23 5.75 3.46 18.99
CA LEU A 23 6.23 4.82 18.80
C LEU A 23 7.76 4.90 18.84
N ALA A 24 8.40 4.19 19.76
CA ALA A 24 9.85 4.16 19.85
C ALA A 24 10.49 3.54 18.60
N LEU A 25 9.91 2.46 18.05
CA LEU A 25 10.39 1.84 16.82
C LEU A 25 10.19 2.78 15.61
N VAL A 26 9.02 3.40 15.50
CA VAL A 26 8.72 4.34 14.40
C VAL A 26 9.62 5.57 14.48
N LEU A 27 9.65 6.25 15.61
CA LEU A 27 10.43 7.47 15.80
C LEU A 27 11.94 7.19 15.81
N GLY A 28 12.37 6.07 16.39
CA GLY A 28 13.76 5.66 16.41
C GLY A 28 14.30 5.33 15.02
N THR A 29 13.52 4.64 14.19
CA THR A 29 13.91 4.37 12.78
C THR A 29 13.95 5.65 11.95
N LEU A 30 12.96 6.53 12.10
CA LEU A 30 12.95 7.85 11.48
C LEU A 30 14.19 8.67 11.89
N ALA A 31 14.48 8.74 13.20
CA ALA A 31 15.64 9.44 13.72
C ALA A 31 16.95 8.88 13.13
N ALA A 32 17.12 7.55 13.13
CA ALA A 32 18.29 6.89 12.57
C ALA A 32 18.48 7.18 11.06
N VAL A 33 17.40 7.17 10.29
CA VAL A 33 17.44 7.51 8.86
C VAL A 33 17.80 8.98 8.66
N THR A 34 17.18 9.90 9.41
CA THR A 34 17.48 11.33 9.30
C THR A 34 18.91 11.66 9.74
N TRP A 35 19.45 10.95 10.72
CA TRP A 35 20.84 11.12 11.17
C TRP A 35 21.84 10.65 10.11
N ARG A 36 21.48 9.62 9.35
CA ARG A 36 22.31 9.09 8.26
C ARG A 36 22.10 9.82 6.93
N ALA A 37 21.01 10.58 6.79
CA ALA A 37 20.75 11.33 5.60
C ALA A 37 21.80 12.44 5.44
N GLU A 38 22.54 12.43 4.34
CA GLU A 38 23.46 13.51 4.00
C GLU A 38 22.65 14.73 3.55
N PRO A 39 22.64 15.85 4.32
CA PRO A 39 21.85 17.02 3.96
C PRO A 39 22.37 17.61 2.64
N GLY A 40 21.56 17.52 1.58
CA GLY A 40 21.92 18.00 0.25
C GLY A 40 22.25 16.91 -0.78
N ALA A 41 22.31 15.63 -0.38
CA ALA A 41 22.31 14.52 -1.33
C ALA A 41 20.89 14.36 -1.92
N GLY A 42 20.59 15.14 -2.94
CA GLY A 42 19.40 14.94 -3.76
C GLY A 42 19.46 13.62 -4.52
N LEU A 43 18.39 13.33 -5.27
CA LEU A 43 18.38 12.19 -6.19
C LEU A 43 19.58 12.25 -7.12
N GLY A 44 20.40 11.21 -7.10
CA GLY A 44 21.55 11.09 -7.98
C GLY A 44 21.12 10.85 -9.43
N PRO A 45 22.06 10.86 -10.38
CA PRO A 45 21.77 10.57 -11.77
C PRO A 45 21.11 9.19 -11.97
N ALA A 46 21.50 8.19 -11.18
CA ALA A 46 20.93 6.86 -11.21
C ALA A 46 19.47 6.83 -10.72
N ASP A 47 19.15 7.56 -9.64
CA ASP A 47 17.80 7.65 -9.11
C ASP A 47 16.86 8.33 -10.11
N TRP A 48 17.31 9.40 -10.75
CA TRP A 48 16.55 10.07 -11.82
C TRP A 48 16.33 9.16 -13.03
N ALA A 49 17.33 8.36 -13.41
CA ALA A 49 17.18 7.37 -14.48
C ALA A 49 16.15 6.30 -14.12
N ALA A 50 16.19 5.79 -12.89
CA ALA A 50 15.22 4.82 -12.37
C ALA A 50 13.81 5.41 -12.34
N LEU A 51 13.64 6.63 -11.80
CA LEU A 51 12.35 7.32 -11.75
C LEU A 51 11.76 7.52 -13.14
N ARG A 52 12.56 8.00 -14.10
CA ARG A 52 12.09 8.18 -15.48
C ARG A 52 11.66 6.85 -16.11
N PHE A 53 12.45 5.79 -15.89
CA PHE A 53 12.10 4.46 -16.39
C PHE A 53 10.80 3.95 -15.77
N THR A 54 10.68 3.97 -14.44
CA THR A 54 9.49 3.52 -13.71
C THR A 54 8.26 4.33 -14.11
N LEU A 55 8.37 5.65 -14.20
CA LEU A 55 7.25 6.51 -14.59
C LEU A 55 6.82 6.28 -16.04
N ALA A 56 7.76 6.22 -16.98
CA ALA A 56 7.44 5.95 -18.38
C ALA A 56 6.80 4.57 -18.54
N GLN A 57 7.37 3.56 -17.89
CA GLN A 57 6.85 2.20 -17.93
C GLN A 57 5.45 2.11 -17.30
N ALA A 58 5.25 2.69 -16.12
CA ALA A 58 3.96 2.71 -15.43
C ALA A 58 2.90 3.42 -16.27
N LEU A 59 3.25 4.54 -16.92
CA LEU A 59 2.33 5.27 -17.79
C LEU A 59 1.92 4.42 -19.02
N ILE A 60 2.89 3.82 -19.69
CA ILE A 60 2.62 2.93 -20.84
C ILE A 60 1.74 1.75 -20.40
N SER A 61 2.07 1.12 -19.27
CA SER A 61 1.28 0.02 -18.72
C SER A 61 -0.14 0.47 -18.38
N ALA A 62 -0.31 1.61 -17.71
CA ALA A 62 -1.61 2.15 -17.36
C ALA A 62 -2.46 2.43 -18.61
N VAL A 63 -1.89 3.04 -19.65
CA VAL A 63 -2.60 3.31 -20.91
C VAL A 63 -3.07 2.02 -21.57
N VAL A 64 -2.19 1.03 -21.71
CA VAL A 64 -2.55 -0.27 -22.30
C VAL A 64 -3.61 -0.97 -21.47
N SER A 65 -3.43 -1.04 -20.15
CA SER A 65 -4.40 -1.65 -19.23
C SER A 65 -5.76 -0.97 -19.30
N VAL A 66 -5.82 0.36 -19.29
CA VAL A 66 -7.08 1.12 -19.33
C VAL A 66 -7.78 0.95 -20.68
N ALA A 67 -7.04 0.99 -21.79
CA ALA A 67 -7.59 0.78 -23.13
C ALA A 67 -8.32 -0.57 -23.25
N LEU A 68 -7.77 -1.62 -22.63
CA LEU A 68 -8.40 -2.95 -22.57
C LEU A 68 -9.47 -3.06 -21.48
N ALA A 69 -9.28 -2.43 -20.32
CA ALA A 69 -10.18 -2.54 -19.18
C ALA A 69 -11.51 -1.81 -19.41
N ILE A 70 -11.52 -0.64 -20.06
CA ILE A 70 -12.74 0.13 -20.32
C ILE A 70 -13.81 -0.69 -21.08
N PRO A 71 -13.52 -1.33 -22.23
CA PRO A 71 -14.53 -2.15 -22.92
C PRO A 71 -14.96 -3.35 -22.08
N VAL A 72 -14.05 -4.00 -21.35
CA VAL A 72 -14.37 -5.12 -20.45
C VAL A 72 -15.30 -4.68 -19.32
N ALA A 73 -15.02 -3.56 -18.66
CA ALA A 73 -15.86 -3.00 -17.59
C ALA A 73 -17.25 -2.62 -18.12
N ARG A 74 -17.31 -2.00 -19.31
CA ARG A 74 -18.59 -1.69 -19.98
C ARG A 74 -19.39 -2.95 -20.32
N ALA A 75 -18.73 -3.98 -20.85
CA ALA A 75 -19.36 -5.27 -21.13
C ALA A 75 -19.89 -5.92 -19.85
N LEU A 76 -19.11 -5.89 -18.77
CA LEU A 76 -19.47 -6.49 -17.48
C LEU A 76 -20.68 -5.79 -16.83
N ALA A 77 -20.78 -4.47 -17.00
CA ALA A 77 -21.85 -3.65 -16.44
C ALA A 77 -23.19 -3.79 -17.20
N ARG A 78 -23.15 -3.94 -18.53
CA ARG A 78 -24.36 -3.85 -19.38
C ARG A 78 -24.76 -5.15 -20.08
N ARG A 79 -23.92 -6.19 -20.10
CA ARG A 79 -24.18 -7.42 -20.85
C ARG A 79 -23.95 -8.68 -20.00
N ARG A 80 -24.76 -9.71 -20.25
CA ARG A 80 -24.47 -11.08 -19.83
C ARG A 80 -23.89 -11.83 -21.03
N PHE A 81 -22.68 -12.35 -20.90
CA PHE A 81 -21.96 -13.06 -21.96
C PHE A 81 -21.28 -14.32 -21.40
N PRO A 82 -21.09 -15.37 -22.21
CA PRO A 82 -20.39 -16.57 -21.77
C PRO A 82 -18.95 -16.23 -21.35
N GLY A 83 -18.50 -16.74 -20.20
CA GLY A 83 -17.17 -16.43 -19.64
C GLY A 83 -17.13 -15.28 -18.63
N ARG A 84 -18.23 -14.56 -18.39
CA ARG A 84 -18.33 -13.49 -17.38
C ARG A 84 -17.86 -13.90 -15.99
N ARG A 85 -18.23 -15.11 -15.53
CA ARG A 85 -17.81 -15.63 -14.22
C ARG A 85 -16.29 -15.82 -14.16
N ALA A 86 -15.68 -16.39 -15.19
CA ALA A 86 -14.23 -16.57 -15.26
C ALA A 86 -13.49 -15.23 -15.21
N LEU A 87 -13.96 -14.21 -15.93
CA LEU A 87 -13.42 -12.86 -15.85
C LEU A 87 -13.50 -12.25 -14.44
N ILE A 88 -14.64 -12.40 -13.75
CA ILE A 88 -14.79 -11.92 -12.37
C ILE A 88 -13.82 -12.65 -11.44
N THR A 89 -13.69 -13.97 -11.58
CA THR A 89 -12.76 -14.78 -10.78
C THR A 89 -11.31 -14.35 -11.04
N LEU A 90 -10.91 -14.12 -12.29
CA LEU A 90 -9.57 -13.65 -12.64
C LEU A 90 -9.28 -12.26 -12.07
N LEU A 91 -10.27 -11.36 -12.04
CA LEU A 91 -10.14 -10.05 -11.39
C LEU A 91 -9.94 -10.18 -9.87
N GLY A 92 -10.56 -11.18 -9.23
CA GLY A 92 -10.45 -11.43 -7.79
C GLY A 92 -9.23 -12.27 -7.38
N ALA A 93 -8.70 -13.11 -8.28
CA ALA A 93 -7.67 -14.09 -7.98
C ALA A 93 -6.38 -13.50 -7.36
N PRO A 94 -5.83 -12.37 -7.84
CA PRO A 94 -4.62 -11.76 -7.26
C PRO A 94 -4.82 -11.30 -5.81
N PHE A 95 -6.06 -11.01 -5.40
CA PHE A 95 -6.38 -10.56 -4.04
C PHE A 95 -6.53 -11.70 -3.04
N ILE A 96 -6.65 -12.94 -3.53
CA ILE A 96 -6.83 -14.15 -2.71
C ILE A 96 -5.52 -14.94 -2.62
N LEU A 97 -4.65 -14.83 -3.62
CA LEU A 97 -3.37 -15.56 -3.65
C LEU A 97 -2.31 -14.85 -2.77
N PRO A 98 -1.62 -15.56 -1.88
CA PRO A 98 -0.46 -15.02 -1.18
C PRO A 98 0.61 -14.60 -2.19
N VAL A 99 1.18 -13.41 -2.03
CA VAL A 99 2.24 -12.86 -2.90
C VAL A 99 3.51 -13.73 -2.94
N ILE A 100 3.61 -14.73 -2.05
CA ILE A 100 4.77 -15.61 -1.87
C ILE A 100 4.76 -16.82 -2.83
N VAL A 101 3.74 -16.98 -3.69
CA VAL A 101 3.74 -18.06 -4.71
C VAL A 101 4.46 -17.56 -5.97
N ALA A 102 5.79 -17.45 -5.91
CA ALA A 102 6.69 -17.28 -7.06
C ALA A 102 8.01 -18.00 -6.78
#